data_AF-A0A2X1N9A7-F1
#
_entry.id   AF-A0A2X1N9A7-F1
#
_cell.length_a   1.000
_cell.length_b   1.000
_cell.length_c   1.000
_cell.angle_alpha   90.00
_cell.angle_beta   90.00
_cell.angle_gamma   90.00
#
_symmetry.space_group_name_H-M   'P 1'
#
loop_
_entity.id
_entity.type
_entity.pdbx_description
1 polymer ?
#
loop_
_entity_poly.entity_id
_entity_poly.type
_entity_poly.pdbx_seq_one_letter_code
_entity_poly.pdbx_strand_id
1 'polypeptide(L)'
;MLQGSTQEAYANETWRSKGVDVVAYANQDLVYSDLAAGRLDAALQDEVAASEGFLKQPAGKDFAFAGSSVKDKKYFGDGTGVGLRKDDAELTAAFNKALGELRQDGTYDKMAKKYFDFNVYGD
;
A
#
# COMPACT_ATOMS: atom_id res chain seq x y z
N MET A 1 9.66 -6.61 3.30
CA MET A 1 8.79 -5.44 3.03
C MET A 1 9.58 -4.34 2.32
N LEU A 2 8.91 -3.44 1.62
CA LEU A 2 9.53 -2.33 0.88
C LEU A 2 10.24 -1.34 1.82
N GLN A 3 11.47 -0.97 1.48
CA GLN A 3 12.25 0.03 2.22
C GLN A 3 11.66 1.44 2.04
N GLY A 4 11.66 2.24 3.12
CA GLY A 4 11.08 3.59 3.17
C GLY A 4 9.56 3.62 3.28
N SER A 5 8.92 2.46 3.42
CA SER A 5 7.47 2.33 3.53
C SER A 5 6.97 2.52 4.97
N THR A 6 5.66 2.76 5.11
CA THR A 6 4.99 2.79 6.42
C THR A 6 5.02 1.42 7.11
N GLN A 7 4.99 0.34 6.32
CA GLN A 7 5.12 -1.04 6.80
C GLN A 7 6.48 -1.31 7.44
N GLU A 8 7.57 -0.79 6.84
CA GLU A 8 8.90 -0.88 7.43
C GLU A 8 8.95 -0.15 8.79
N ALA A 9 8.42 1.08 8.85
CA ALA A 9 8.39 1.84 10.10
C ALA A 9 7.64 1.09 11.20
N TYR A 10 6.44 0.58 10.89
CA TYR A 10 5.62 -0.21 11.81
C TYR A 10 6.34 -1.48 12.27
N ALA A 11 6.84 -2.29 11.34
CA ALA A 11 7.46 -3.57 11.66
C ALA A 11 8.75 -3.41 12.45
N ASN A 12 9.54 -2.38 12.15
CA ASN A 12 10.78 -2.12 12.90
C ASN A 12 10.50 -1.75 14.36
N GLU A 13 9.52 -0.86 14.60
CA GLU A 13 9.20 -0.40 15.95
C GLU A 13 8.46 -1.48 16.76
N THR A 14 7.58 -2.26 16.13
CA THR A 14 6.65 -3.16 16.85
C THR A 14 7.05 -4.64 16.83
N TRP A 15 7.76 -5.11 15.80
CA TRP A 15 8.11 -6.51 15.60
C TRP A 15 9.60 -6.77 15.73
N ARG A 16 10.45 -6.01 15.02
CA ARG A 16 11.91 -6.19 15.08
C ARG A 16 12.44 -5.97 16.49
N SER A 17 11.92 -4.96 17.19
CA SER A 17 12.22 -4.69 18.61
C SER A 17 11.87 -5.86 19.55
N LYS A 18 11.06 -6.81 19.10
CA LYS A 18 10.61 -8.00 19.85
C LYS A 18 11.19 -9.31 19.31
N GLY A 19 12.20 -9.25 18.45
CA GLY A 19 12.94 -10.42 17.96
C GLY A 19 12.44 -11.02 16.65
N VAL A 20 11.50 -10.36 15.94
CA VAL A 20 11.14 -10.77 14.57
C VAL A 20 12.25 -10.32 13.61
N ASP A 21 12.71 -11.23 12.74
CA ASP A 21 13.64 -10.87 11.67
C ASP A 21 12.91 -10.13 10.54
N VAL A 22 12.83 -8.80 10.69
CA VAL A 22 12.25 -7.95 9.65
C VAL A 22 13.30 -7.72 8.57
N VAL A 23 12.97 -8.02 7.31
CA VAL A 23 13.85 -7.77 6.16
C VAL A 23 13.25 -6.68 5.27
N ALA A 24 14.05 -5.64 5.01
CA ALA A 24 13.70 -4.54 4.12
C ALA A 24 14.30 -4.74 2.73
N TYR A 25 13.52 -4.46 1.69
CA TYR A 25 13.86 -4.70 0.30
C TYR A 25 13.74 -3.41 -0.53
N ALA A 26 14.59 -3.28 -1.54
CA ALA A 26 14.63 -2.09 -2.40
C ALA A 26 13.35 -1.91 -3.25
N ASN A 27 12.61 -2.98 -3.52
CA ASN A 27 11.33 -2.95 -4.23
C ASN A 27 10.41 -4.10 -3.78
N GLN A 28 9.13 -4.03 -4.15
CA GLN A 28 8.13 -5.02 -3.75
C GLN A 28 8.26 -6.34 -4.53
N ASP A 29 8.77 -6.34 -5.76
CA ASP A 29 8.95 -7.56 -6.55
C ASP A 29 9.96 -8.52 -5.90
N LEU A 30 11.03 -7.97 -5.30
CA LEU A 30 11.99 -8.76 -4.53
C LEU A 30 11.35 -9.40 -3.28
N VAL A 31 10.39 -8.71 -2.64
CA VAL A 31 9.62 -9.26 -1.52
C VAL A 31 8.81 -10.48 -1.98
N TYR A 32 8.09 -10.36 -3.10
CA TYR A 32 7.31 -11.47 -3.65
C TYR A 32 8.19 -12.63 -4.12
N SER A 33 9.33 -12.33 -4.75
CA SER A 33 10.29 -13.35 -5.17
C SER A 33 10.84 -14.14 -3.99
N ASP A 34 11.21 -13.49 -2.89
CA ASP A 34 11.76 -14.18 -1.71
C ASP A 34 10.69 -14.91 -0.90
N LEU A 35 9.44 -14.41 -0.90
CA LEU A 35 8.29 -15.11 -0.35
C LEU A 35 8.01 -16.40 -1.14
N ALA A 36 7.97 -16.33 -2.47
CA ALA A 36 7.80 -17.50 -3.36
C ALA A 36 8.95 -18.51 -3.24
N ALA A 37 10.17 -18.05 -2.98
CA ALA A 37 11.33 -18.90 -2.77
C ALA A 37 11.42 -19.52 -1.36
N GLY A 38 10.49 -19.19 -0.46
CA GLY A 38 10.51 -19.66 0.94
C GLY A 38 11.61 -19.05 1.80
N ARG A 39 12.17 -17.90 1.39
CA ARG A 39 13.14 -17.14 2.20
C ARG A 39 12.46 -16.20 3.20
N LEU A 40 11.22 -15.80 2.91
CA LEU A 40 10.36 -15.07 3.83
C LEU A 40 9.19 -15.97 4.23
N ASP A 41 8.82 -15.91 5.52
CA ASP A 41 7.62 -16.58 6.02
C ASP A 41 6.35 -15.75 5.76
N ALA A 42 6.47 -14.43 5.71
CA ALA A 42 5.38 -13.48 5.49
C ALA A 42 5.87 -12.14 4.93
N ALA A 43 4.94 -11.35 4.38
CA ALA A 43 5.19 -10.00 3.88
C ALA A 43 4.08 -9.03 4.31
N LEU A 44 4.48 -7.83 4.74
CA LEU A 44 3.58 -6.72 5.06
C LEU A 44 3.70 -5.64 3.96
N GLN A 45 2.56 -5.30 3.34
CA GLN A 45 2.39 -4.27 2.31
C GLN A 45 0.94 -3.76 2.30
N ASP A 46 0.60 -2.82 1.42
CA ASP A 46 -0.77 -2.36 1.23
C ASP A 46 -1.68 -3.50 0.76
N GLU A 47 -2.87 -3.60 1.37
CA GLU A 47 -3.79 -4.73 1.19
C GLU A 47 -4.24 -4.89 -0.27
N VAL A 48 -4.64 -3.80 -0.92
CA VAL A 48 -5.09 -3.81 -2.32
C VAL A 48 -3.95 -4.18 -3.26
N ALA A 49 -2.73 -3.71 -2.99
CA ALA A 49 -1.55 -4.06 -3.78
C ALA A 49 -1.20 -5.54 -3.67
N ALA A 50 -1.32 -6.13 -2.47
CA ALA A 50 -1.15 -7.57 -2.28
C ALA A 50 -2.24 -8.37 -3.00
N SER A 51 -3.51 -7.97 -2.87
CA SER A 51 -4.66 -8.64 -3.50
C SER A 51 -4.53 -8.66 -5.03
N GLU A 52 -4.52 -7.48 -5.65
CA GLU A 52 -4.58 -7.37 -7.11
C GLU A 52 -3.22 -7.64 -7.77
N GLY A 53 -2.12 -7.26 -7.12
CA GLY A 53 -0.78 -7.34 -7.67
C GLY A 53 -0.06 -8.68 -7.42
N PHE A 54 -0.53 -9.50 -6.49
CA PHE A 54 0.11 -10.77 -6.16
C PHE A 54 -0.87 -11.93 -5.98
N LEU A 55 -1.78 -11.87 -5.00
CA LEU A 55 -2.65 -13.00 -4.63
C LEU A 55 -3.60 -13.43 -5.75
N LYS A 56 -4.12 -12.48 -6.54
CA LYS A 56 -4.93 -12.76 -7.73
C LYS A 56 -4.10 -13.09 -8.98
N GLN A 57 -2.77 -12.96 -8.91
CA GLN A 57 -1.84 -13.27 -10.00
C GLN A 57 -1.33 -14.72 -9.91
N PRO A 58 -0.80 -15.30 -10.99
CA PRO A 58 -0.27 -16.67 -10.97
C PRO A 58 0.79 -16.91 -9.88
N ALA A 59 1.63 -15.92 -9.58
CA ALA A 59 2.69 -16.01 -8.59
C ALA A 59 2.19 -16.12 -7.15
N GLY A 60 0.97 -15.64 -6.85
CA GLY A 60 0.40 -15.63 -5.50
C GLY A 60 -0.55 -16.78 -5.19
N LYS A 61 -0.74 -17.76 -6.09
CA LYS A 61 -1.75 -18.81 -5.95
C LYS A 61 -1.61 -19.68 -4.71
N ASP A 62 -0.39 -19.87 -4.23
CA ASP A 62 -0.08 -20.66 -3.03
C ASP A 62 -0.02 -19.81 -1.75
N PHE A 63 -0.40 -18.53 -1.85
CA PHE A 63 -0.37 -17.55 -0.77
C PHE A 63 -1.77 -17.04 -0.44
N ALA A 64 -1.92 -16.53 0.77
CA ALA A 64 -3.17 -15.94 1.25
C ALA A 64 -2.87 -14.80 2.23
N PHE A 65 -3.91 -14.03 2.56
CA PHE A 65 -3.83 -13.09 3.67
C PHE A 65 -3.66 -13.86 5.00
N ALA A 66 -2.70 -13.41 5.81
CA ALA A 66 -2.46 -13.93 7.14
C ALA A 66 -3.10 -13.01 8.19
N GLY A 67 -4.38 -13.24 8.47
CA GLY A 67 -5.16 -12.43 9.42
C GLY A 67 -5.80 -11.19 8.80
N SER A 68 -6.33 -10.33 9.66
CA SER A 68 -6.98 -9.07 9.28
C SER A 68 -5.97 -7.94 9.06
N SER A 69 -6.37 -6.89 8.33
CA SER A 69 -5.56 -5.69 8.13
C SER A 69 -5.09 -5.09 9.46
N VAL A 70 -3.82 -4.73 9.52
CA VAL A 70 -3.24 -4.03 10.68
C VAL A 70 -3.66 -2.56 10.60
N LYS A 71 -4.41 -2.11 11.61
CA LYS A 71 -4.88 -0.72 11.70
C LYS A 71 -4.11 0.02 12.79
N ASP A 72 -3.28 0.96 12.36
CA ASP A 72 -2.55 1.87 13.25
C ASP A 72 -2.36 3.22 12.56
N LYS A 73 -3.15 4.22 12.99
CA LYS A 73 -3.15 5.56 12.41
C LYS A 73 -1.80 6.27 12.53
N LYS A 74 -0.99 5.93 13.55
CA LYS A 74 0.35 6.53 13.73
C LYS A 74 1.26 6.19 12.56
N TYR A 75 1.19 4.96 12.04
CA TYR A 75 2.11 4.49 11.00
C TYR A 75 1.48 4.54 9.61
N PHE A 76 0.22 4.13 9.47
CA PHE A 76 -0.42 3.99 8.16
C PHE A 76 -1.20 5.23 7.71
N GLY A 77 -1.40 6.20 8.60
CA GLY A 77 -2.09 7.45 8.27
C GLY A 77 -3.56 7.26 7.89
N ASP A 78 -4.08 8.24 7.13
CA ASP A 78 -5.47 8.31 6.65
C ASP A 78 -5.50 8.30 5.11
N GLY A 79 -5.18 7.15 4.52
CA GLY A 79 -5.15 6.99 3.06
C GLY A 79 -3.90 7.58 2.40
N THR A 80 -3.96 7.77 1.08
CA THR A 80 -2.83 8.22 0.26
C THR A 80 -3.11 9.60 -0.35
N GLY A 81 -2.04 10.34 -0.64
CA GLY A 81 -2.13 11.67 -1.22
C GLY A 81 -0.91 12.02 -2.06
N VAL A 82 -1.01 13.12 -2.79
CA VAL A 82 0.11 13.66 -3.57
C VAL A 82 1.10 14.34 -2.61
N GLY A 83 2.32 13.79 -2.51
CA GLY A 83 3.39 14.39 -1.71
C GLY A 83 3.98 15.63 -2.38
N LEU A 84 3.87 16.79 -1.73
CA LEU A 84 4.34 18.09 -2.23
C LEU A 84 5.23 18.79 -1.19
N ARG A 85 6.03 19.77 -1.64
CA ARG A 85 6.75 20.65 -0.73
C ARG A 85 5.77 21.53 0.05
N LYS A 86 6.11 21.86 1.29
CA LYS A 86 5.20 22.57 2.21
C LYS A 86 4.86 24.00 1.77
N ASP A 87 5.74 24.62 1.00
CA ASP A 87 5.65 25.98 0.49
C ASP A 87 5.01 26.08 -0.90
N ASP A 88 4.75 24.95 -1.58
CA ASP A 88 4.11 24.91 -2.90
C ASP A 88 2.57 25.01 -2.80
N ALA A 89 2.08 26.13 -2.26
CA ALA A 89 0.65 26.34 -2.03
C ALA A 89 -0.18 26.33 -3.32
N GLU A 90 0.35 26.92 -4.41
CA GLU A 90 -0.35 26.99 -5.70
C GLU A 90 -0.52 25.59 -6.32
N LEU A 91 0.55 24.78 -6.32
CA LEU A 91 0.51 23.43 -6.85
C LEU A 91 -0.42 22.53 -6.02
N THR A 92 -0.40 22.70 -4.69
CA THR A 92 -1.32 22.00 -3.78
C THR A 92 -2.79 22.33 -4.11
N ALA A 93 -3.10 23.60 -4.30
CA ALA A 93 -4.46 24.02 -4.69
C ALA A 93 -4.87 23.47 -6.05
N ALA A 94 -3.96 23.43 -7.02
CA ALA A 94 -4.22 22.89 -8.35
C ALA A 94 -4.55 21.39 -8.31
N PHE A 95 -3.76 20.58 -7.59
CA PHE A 95 -4.04 19.14 -7.42
C PHE A 95 -5.38 18.91 -6.72
N ASN A 96 -5.66 19.64 -5.64
CA ASN A 96 -6.91 19.51 -4.89
C ASN A 96 -8.12 19.87 -5.76
N LYS A 97 -8.03 20.94 -6.57
CA LYS A 97 -9.10 21.33 -7.49
C LYS A 97 -9.33 20.24 -8.54
N ALA A 98 -8.29 19.77 -9.20
CA ALA A 98 -8.40 18.74 -10.23
C ALA A 98 -8.98 17.42 -9.68
N LEU A 99 -8.51 17.00 -8.48
CA LEU A 99 -9.06 15.82 -7.80
C LEU A 99 -10.53 16.00 -7.44
N GLY A 100 -10.93 17.18 -6.97
CA GLY A 100 -12.34 17.50 -6.71
C GLY A 100 -13.21 17.41 -7.96
N GLU A 101 -12.76 18.01 -9.06
CA GLU A 101 -13.49 18.03 -10.34
C GLU A 101 -13.67 16.62 -10.93
N LEU A 102 -12.60 15.81 -10.98
CA LEU A 102 -12.67 14.44 -11.53
C LEU A 102 -13.48 13.48 -10.65
N ARG A 103 -13.69 13.81 -9.37
CA ARG A 103 -14.58 13.06 -8.48
C ARG A 103 -16.03 13.47 -8.71
N GLN A 104 -16.30 14.76 -8.86
CA GLN A 104 -17.64 15.28 -9.11
C GLN A 104 -18.23 14.83 -10.44
N ASP A 105 -17.41 14.75 -11.49
CA ASP A 105 -17.87 14.35 -12.84
C ASP A 105 -17.90 12.82 -13.07
N GLY A 106 -17.52 12.03 -12.05
CA GLY A 106 -17.49 10.57 -12.08
C GLY A 106 -16.32 9.97 -12.86
N THR A 107 -15.35 10.76 -13.29
CA THR A 107 -14.13 10.27 -13.96
C THR A 107 -13.32 9.37 -13.04
N TYR A 108 -13.22 9.71 -11.74
CA TYR A 108 -12.56 8.88 -10.72
C TYR A 108 -13.11 7.45 -10.73
N ASP A 109 -14.44 7.32 -10.57
CA ASP A 109 -15.09 6.02 -10.47
C ASP A 109 -14.96 5.21 -11.75
N LYS A 110 -15.03 5.87 -12.92
CA LYS A 110 -14.81 5.21 -14.22
C LYS A 110 -13.39 4.66 -14.35
N MET A 111 -12.38 5.37 -13.82
CA MET A 111 -11.00 4.88 -13.80
C MET A 111 -10.83 3.74 -12.78
N ALA A 112 -11.37 3.90 -11.57
CA ALA A 112 -11.26 2.90 -10.50
C ALA A 112 -11.90 1.55 -10.89
N LYS A 113 -13.07 1.57 -11.53
CA LYS A 113 -13.79 0.36 -11.98
C LYS A 113 -13.02 -0.53 -12.97
N LYS A 114 -11.95 -0.02 -13.58
CA LYS A 114 -11.08 -0.85 -14.43
C LYS A 114 -10.23 -1.83 -13.62
N TYR A 115 -10.01 -1.54 -12.34
CA TYR A 115 -9.08 -2.26 -11.48
C TYR A 115 -9.77 -2.88 -10.26
N PHE A 116 -10.86 -2.27 -9.78
CA PHE A 116 -11.49 -2.63 -8.52
C PHE A 116 -13.01 -2.79 -8.69
N ASP A 117 -13.57 -3.82 -8.06
CA ASP A 117 -15.01 -4.06 -7.94
C ASP A 117 -15.60 -3.57 -6.61
N PHE A 118 -14.81 -2.82 -5.82
CA PHE A 118 -15.17 -2.22 -4.54
C PHE A 118 -14.82 -0.72 -4.49
N ASN A 119 -15.28 -0.01 -3.45
CA ASN A 119 -14.92 1.38 -3.22
C ASN A 119 -13.47 1.50 -2.73
N VAL A 120 -12.54 1.73 -3.67
CA VAL A 120 -11.11 1.90 -3.36
C VAL A 120 -10.78 3.26 -2.71
N TYR A 121 -11.67 4.26 -2.80
CA TYR A 121 -11.42 5.58 -2.19
C TYR A 121 -11.53 5.52 -0.66
N GLY A 122 -12.37 4.63 -0.13
CA GLY A 122 -12.73 4.62 1.30
C GLY A 122 -13.74 5.71 1.64
N ASP A 123 -13.70 6.15 2.91
CA ASP A 123 -14.53 7.22 3.48
C ASP A 123 -13.89 8.60 3.27
#